data_AF-A0A7X7LSH1-F1
#
_entry.id   AF-A0A7X7LSH1-F1
#
_cell.length_a   1.000
_cell.length_b   1.000
_cell.length_c   1.000
_cell.angle_alpha   90.00
_cell.angle_beta   90.00
_cell.angle_gamma   90.00
#
_symmetry.space_group_name_H-M   'P 1'
#
loop_
_entity.id
_entity.type
_entity.pdbx_description
1 polymer ?
#
loop_
_entity_poly.entity_id
_entity_poly.type
_entity_poly.pdbx_seq_one_letter_code
_entity_poly.pdbx_strand_id
1 'polypeptide(L)'
;MQTKKKPLKFYLGIFALSAAIILGYSLYMLLTDRAEASELVSLWFMPFVFTLIYYVGDVIIYKIASRKGKNNDQNEFLEMISTKLRNNGQFLIEDFRKLQLNPKFQESIKIAYQIWKNGENELWTIQKLEKRFRPQSLEAKAMEVVTNTLREPKGK
;
A
#
# COMPACT_ATOMS: atom_id res chain seq x y z
N MET A 1 0.28 -2.29 -10.60
CA MET A 1 0.07 -1.00 -11.29
C MET A 1 0.61 0.13 -10.42
N GLN A 2 1.71 0.77 -10.82
CA GLN A 2 2.18 1.98 -10.13
C GLN A 2 1.22 3.13 -10.44
N THR A 3 0.34 3.47 -9.51
CA THR A 3 -0.51 4.66 -9.61
C THR A 3 0.35 5.90 -9.38
N LYS A 4 1.07 6.33 -10.43
CA LYS A 4 1.77 7.62 -10.41
C LYS A 4 0.72 8.72 -10.18
N LYS A 5 1.00 9.64 -9.25
CA LYS A 5 0.17 10.83 -9.03
C LYS A 5 0.00 11.55 -10.37
N LYS A 6 -1.24 11.90 -10.72
CA LYS A 6 -1.51 12.60 -11.97
C LYS A 6 -0.82 13.98 -11.93
N PRO A 7 -0.22 14.42 -13.04
CA PRO A 7 0.46 15.71 -13.09
C PRO A 7 -0.55 16.86 -12.96
N LEU A 8 -0.12 18.02 -12.44
CA LEU A 8 -0.99 19.20 -12.28
C LEU A 8 -1.71 19.60 -13.58
N LYS A 9 -1.04 19.43 -14.72
CA LYS A 9 -1.59 19.68 -16.07
C LYS A 9 -2.89 18.92 -16.35
N PHE A 10 -3.06 17.74 -15.76
CA PHE A 10 -4.28 16.94 -15.90
C PHE A 10 -5.49 17.63 -15.25
N TYR A 11 -5.33 18.13 -14.01
CA TYR A 11 -6.39 18.84 -13.30
C TYR A 11 -6.71 20.19 -13.94
N LEU A 12 -5.69 20.89 -14.46
CA LEU A 12 -5.89 22.10 -15.27
C LEU A 12 -6.69 21.80 -16.55
N GLY A 13 -6.46 20.65 -17.18
CA GLY A 13 -7.25 20.19 -18.32
C GLY A 13 -8.73 19.96 -17.98
N ILE A 14 -9.02 19.31 -16.84
CA ILE A 14 -10.40 19.12 -16.35
C ILE A 14 -11.05 20.47 -16.06
N PHE A 15 -10.32 21.39 -15.42
CA PHE A 15 -10.82 22.73 -15.14
C PHE A 15 -11.14 23.48 -16.43
N ALA A 16 -10.23 23.49 -17.41
CA ALA A 16 -10.44 24.16 -18.69
C ALA A 16 -11.62 23.57 -19.47
N LEU A 17 -11.75 22.24 -19.49
CA LEU A 17 -12.87 21.56 -20.15
C LEU A 17 -14.21 21.88 -19.48
N SER A 18 -14.28 21.80 -18.15
CA SER A 18 -15.50 22.11 -17.41
C SER A 18 -15.87 23.60 -17.52
N ALA A 19 -14.90 24.51 -17.47
CA ALA A 19 -15.12 25.93 -17.71
C ALA A 19 -15.62 26.19 -19.14
N ALA A 20 -15.06 25.52 -20.15
CA ALA A 20 -15.51 25.68 -21.55
C ALA A 20 -16.95 25.20 -21.75
N ILE A 21 -17.35 24.09 -21.12
CA ILE A 21 -18.73 23.59 -21.16
C ILE A 21 -19.69 24.59 -20.52
N ILE A 22 -19.33 25.14 -19.35
CA ILE A 22 -20.17 26.09 -18.64
C ILE A 22 -20.28 27.40 -19.40
N LEU A 23 -19.18 27.89 -19.96
CA LEU A 23 -19.18 29.08 -20.81
C LEU A 23 -20.11 28.89 -22.02
N GLY A 24 -20.02 27.74 -22.70
CA GLY A 24 -20.91 27.43 -23.82
C GLY A 24 -22.39 27.36 -23.41
N TYR A 25 -22.68 26.74 -22.27
CA TYR A 25 -24.04 26.67 -21.72
C TYR A 25 -24.59 28.04 -21.33
N SER A 26 -23.80 28.85 -20.62
CA SER A 26 -24.18 30.21 -20.22
C SER A 26 -24.44 31.10 -21.44
N LEU A 27 -23.60 31.04 -22.47
CA LEU A 27 -23.81 31.78 -23.72
C LEU A 27 -25.11 31.35 -24.41
N TYR A 28 -25.38 30.05 -24.50
CA TYR A 28 -26.61 29.54 -25.08
C TYR A 28 -27.86 30.04 -24.34
N MET A 29 -27.84 30.05 -23.00
CA MET A 29 -28.95 30.53 -22.18
C MET A 29 -29.20 32.04 -22.33
N LEU A 30 -28.13 32.83 -22.41
CA LEU A 30 -28.23 34.28 -22.65
C LEU A 30 -28.75 34.60 -24.05
N LEU A 31 -28.32 33.87 -25.07
CA LEU A 31 -28.77 34.08 -26.46
C LEU A 31 -30.23 33.65 -26.69
N THR A 32 -30.76 32.79 -25.84
CA THR A 32 -32.14 32.29 -25.93
C THR A 32 -33.10 32.99 -24.97
N ASP A 33 -32.61 33.99 -24.22
CA ASP A 33 -33.36 34.75 -23.22
C ASP A 33 -34.04 33.87 -22.17
N ARG A 34 -33.40 32.73 -21.85
CA ARG A 34 -33.94 31.69 -20.95
C ARG A 34 -33.45 31.80 -19.50
N ALA A 35 -32.52 32.69 -19.22
CA ALA A 35 -31.96 32.88 -17.89
C ALA A 35 -31.41 34.29 -17.72
N GLU A 36 -31.54 34.84 -16.51
CA GLU A 36 -30.85 36.08 -16.14
C GLU A 36 -29.37 35.82 -15.88
N ALA A 37 -28.52 36.79 -16.20
CA ALA A 37 -27.07 36.68 -15.98
C ALA A 37 -26.71 36.43 -14.51
N SER A 38 -27.53 36.91 -13.58
CA SER A 38 -27.41 36.72 -12.13
C SER A 38 -27.49 35.25 -11.71
N GLU A 39 -28.36 34.47 -12.33
CA GLU A 39 -28.56 33.05 -12.05
C GLU A 39 -27.36 32.21 -12.50
N LEU A 40 -26.71 32.64 -13.59
CA LEU A 40 -25.58 31.94 -14.20
C LEU A 40 -24.25 32.11 -13.44
N VAL A 41 -24.14 33.11 -12.56
CA VAL A 41 -22.91 33.33 -11.76
C VAL A 41 -22.59 32.14 -10.87
N SER A 42 -23.63 31.49 -10.32
CA SER A 42 -23.46 30.31 -9.46
C SER A 42 -22.80 29.13 -10.19
N LEU A 43 -23.08 28.97 -11.48
CA LEU A 43 -22.53 27.90 -12.32
C LEU A 43 -21.01 28.04 -12.49
N TRP A 44 -20.46 29.25 -12.45
CA TRP A 44 -19.02 29.46 -12.59
C TRP A 44 -18.20 28.92 -11.41
N PHE A 45 -18.84 28.56 -10.30
CA PHE A 45 -18.20 27.85 -9.21
C PHE A 45 -18.02 26.34 -9.50
N MET A 46 -18.82 25.76 -10.40
CA MET A 46 -18.81 24.32 -10.68
C MET A 46 -17.48 23.76 -11.21
N PRO A 47 -16.70 24.44 -12.08
CA PRO A 47 -15.39 23.95 -12.52
C PRO A 47 -14.43 23.70 -11.36
N PHE A 48 -14.49 24.57 -10.34
CA PHE A 48 -13.70 24.42 -9.11
C PHE A 48 -14.17 23.21 -8.32
N VAL A 49 -15.49 23.04 -8.15
CA VAL A 49 -16.08 21.89 -7.45
C VAL A 49 -15.71 20.57 -8.12
N PHE A 50 -15.86 20.47 -9.44
CA PHE A 50 -15.50 19.25 -10.18
C PHE A 50 -14.02 18.92 -10.07
N THR A 51 -13.16 19.93 -10.22
CA THR A 51 -11.71 19.75 -10.10
C THR A 51 -11.33 19.32 -8.68
N LEU A 52 -11.94 19.92 -7.66
CA LEU A 52 -11.73 19.58 -6.26
C LEU A 52 -12.19 18.15 -5.94
N ILE A 53 -13.40 17.76 -6.35
CA ILE A 53 -13.93 16.41 -6.15
C ILE A 53 -13.00 15.38 -6.80
N TYR A 54 -12.56 15.65 -8.02
CA TYR A 54 -11.68 14.73 -8.73
C TYR A 54 -10.31 14.58 -8.04
N TYR A 55 -9.74 15.70 -7.58
CA TYR A 55 -8.50 15.69 -6.80
C TYR A 55 -8.65 14.90 -5.50
N VAL A 56 -9.71 15.15 -4.73
CA VAL A 56 -10.00 14.43 -3.49
C VAL A 56 -10.21 12.93 -3.76
N GLY A 57 -10.92 12.58 -4.83
CA GLY A 57 -11.11 11.21 -5.29
C GLY A 57 -9.78 10.50 -5.56
N ASP A 58 -8.88 11.13 -6.31
CA ASP A 58 -7.54 10.60 -6.57
C ASP A 58 -6.74 10.40 -5.27
N VAL A 59 -6.83 11.33 -4.32
CA VAL A 59 -6.17 11.22 -3.00
C VAL A 59 -6.70 10.01 -2.21
N ILE A 60 -8.02 9.82 -2.19
CA ILE A 60 -8.66 8.68 -1.51
C ILE A 60 -8.24 7.36 -2.16
N ILE A 61 -8.32 7.27 -3.50
CA ILE A 61 -7.94 6.08 -4.27
C ILE A 61 -6.46 5.75 -4.04
N TYR A 62 -5.58 6.76 -4.10
CA TYR A 62 -4.16 6.57 -3.84
C TYR A 62 -3.90 6.04 -2.42
N LYS A 63 -4.56 6.60 -1.42
CA LYS A 63 -4.44 6.15 -0.03
C LYS A 63 -4.89 4.70 0.14
N ILE A 64 -6.00 4.29 -0.48
CA ILE A 64 -6.49 2.90 -0.44
C ILE A 64 -5.53 1.96 -1.20
N ALA A 65 -5.12 2.34 -2.41
CA ALA A 65 -4.21 1.54 -3.24
C ALA A 65 -2.84 1.33 -2.58
N SER A 66 -2.29 2.37 -1.93
CA SER A 66 -1.01 2.29 -1.20
C SER A 66 -1.06 1.32 -0.01
N ARG A 67 -2.22 1.16 0.64
CA ARG A 67 -2.41 0.16 1.69
C ARG A 67 -2.41 -1.26 1.11
N LYS A 68 -3.04 -1.45 -0.05
CA LYS A 68 -3.09 -2.75 -0.74
C LYS A 68 -1.68 -3.21 -1.17
N GLY A 69 -0.85 -2.30 -1.68
CA GLY A 69 0.55 -2.62 -2.03
C GLY A 69 1.40 -3.04 -0.83
N LYS A 70 1.27 -2.36 0.32
CA LYS A 70 2.00 -2.72 1.54
C LYS A 70 1.65 -4.13 2.06
N ASN A 71 0.39 -4.53 1.93
CA ASN A 71 -0.04 -5.87 2.31
C ASN A 71 0.50 -6.95 1.35
N ASN A 72 0.70 -6.62 0.07
CA ASN A 72 1.22 -7.58 -0.90
C ASN A 72 2.65 -8.00 -0.56
N ASP A 73 3.55 -7.05 -0.30
CA ASP A 73 4.95 -7.33 0.07
C ASP A 73 5.06 -8.20 1.34
N GLN A 74 4.18 -7.94 2.32
CA GLN A 74 4.17 -8.71 3.56
C GLN A 74 3.65 -10.13 3.32
N ASN A 75 2.60 -10.29 2.51
CA ASN A 75 2.08 -11.61 2.16
C ASN A 75 3.10 -12.42 1.36
N GLU A 76 3.78 -11.79 0.41
CA GLU A 76 4.86 -12.41 -0.37
C GLU A 76 6.00 -12.88 0.54
N PHE A 77 6.41 -12.06 1.51
CA PHE A 77 7.39 -12.46 2.52
C PHE A 77 6.91 -13.65 3.36
N LEU A 78 5.67 -13.63 3.84
CA LEU A 78 5.10 -14.72 4.63
C LEU A 78 4.99 -16.03 3.83
N GLU A 79 4.65 -15.94 2.55
CA GLU A 79 4.56 -17.07 1.63
C GLU A 79 5.95 -17.67 1.33
N MET A 80 6.95 -16.82 1.10
CA MET A 80 8.35 -17.22 0.95
C MET A 80 8.83 -17.98 2.19
N ILE A 81 8.63 -17.43 3.38
CA ILE A 81 9.03 -18.07 4.65
C ILE A 81 8.25 -19.38 4.87
N SER A 82 6.95 -19.38 4.62
CA SER A 82 6.12 -20.60 4.76
C SER A 82 6.59 -21.71 3.83
N THR A 83 6.95 -21.36 2.60
CA THR A 83 7.49 -22.31 1.61
C THR A 83 8.85 -22.85 2.06
N LYS A 84 9.76 -22.00 2.52
CA LYS A 84 11.07 -22.42 3.06
C LYS A 84 10.94 -23.34 4.27
N LEU A 85 10.01 -23.04 5.19
CA LEU A 85 9.74 -23.89 6.34
C LEU A 85 9.15 -25.26 5.94
N ARG A 86 8.22 -25.29 4.98
CA ARG A 86 7.65 -26.55 4.45
C ARG A 86 8.71 -27.40 3.77
N ASN A 87 9.56 -26.78 2.94
CA ASN A 87 10.59 -27.48 2.17
C ASN A 87 11.73 -28.02 3.04
N ASN A 88 11.92 -27.48 4.25
CA ASN A 88 12.92 -27.99 5.19
C ASN A 88 12.54 -29.40 5.72
N GLY A 89 11.27 -29.80 5.67
CA GLY A 89 10.82 -31.13 6.08
C GLY A 89 10.91 -31.40 7.59
N GLN A 90 11.38 -30.43 8.39
CA GLN A 90 11.55 -30.55 9.84
C GLN A 90 10.29 -30.17 10.65
N PHE A 91 9.23 -29.70 10.00
CA PHE A 91 8.03 -29.16 10.66
C PHE A 91 6.78 -29.94 10.24
N LEU A 92 6.00 -30.40 11.21
CA LEU A 92 4.70 -31.02 10.96
C LEU A 92 3.60 -29.95 10.87
N ILE A 93 2.44 -30.31 10.31
CA ILE A 93 1.28 -29.40 10.19
C ILE A 93 0.87 -28.80 11.56
N GLU A 94 0.97 -29.58 12.63
CA GLU A 94 0.67 -29.11 13.99
C GLU A 94 1.69 -28.08 14.50
N ASP A 95 2.95 -28.22 14.12
CA ASP A 95 4.00 -27.27 14.48
C ASP A 95 3.74 -25.91 13.84
N PHE A 96 3.29 -25.89 12.59
CA PHE A 96 2.86 -24.65 11.93
C PHE A 96 1.72 -23.97 12.68
N ARG A 97 0.72 -24.73 13.16
CA ARG A 97 -0.38 -24.17 13.96
C ARG A 97 0.14 -23.57 15.27
N LYS A 98 1.05 -24.25 15.97
CA LYS A 98 1.68 -23.74 17.20
C LYS A 98 2.45 -22.44 16.96
N LEU A 99 3.22 -22.38 15.87
CA LEU A 99 3.96 -21.18 15.48
C LEU A 99 3.03 -20.01 15.12
N GLN A 100 1.92 -20.27 14.43
CA GLN A 100 0.91 -19.25 14.09
C GLN A 100 0.24 -18.67 15.34
N LEU A 101 -0.01 -19.48 16.35
CA LEU A 101 -0.64 -19.06 17.61
C LEU A 101 0.34 -18.40 18.58
N ASN A 102 1.65 -18.55 18.41
CA ASN A 102 2.65 -17.98 19.32
C ASN A 102 2.89 -16.48 19.03
N PRO A 103 2.47 -15.55 19.92
CA PRO A 103 2.59 -14.12 19.68
C PRO A 103 4.05 -13.64 19.59
N LYS A 104 4.97 -14.22 20.39
CA LYS A 104 6.39 -13.86 20.36
C LYS A 104 7.04 -14.25 19.03
N PHE A 105 6.63 -15.39 18.47
CA PHE A 105 7.07 -15.81 17.15
C PHE A 105 6.53 -14.88 16.07
N GLN A 106 5.23 -14.56 16.10
CA GLN A 106 4.60 -13.64 15.14
C GLN A 106 5.23 -12.23 15.17
N GLU A 107 5.58 -11.71 16.36
CA GLU A 107 6.35 -10.47 16.47
C GLU A 107 7.72 -10.57 15.82
N SER A 108 8.41 -11.70 16.01
CA SER A 108 9.74 -11.92 15.44
C SER A 108 9.68 -12.01 13.91
N ILE A 109 8.62 -12.60 13.36
CA ILE A 109 8.36 -12.60 11.91
C ILE A 109 8.11 -11.17 11.38
N LYS A 110 7.40 -10.31 12.13
CA LYS A 110 7.23 -8.90 11.74
C LYS A 110 8.55 -8.14 11.71
N ILE A 111 9.44 -8.40 12.68
CA ILE A 111 10.79 -7.82 12.71
C ILE A 111 11.62 -8.36 11.54
N ALA A 112 11.57 -9.68 11.28
CA ALA A 112 12.23 -10.30 10.14
C ALA A 112 11.79 -9.68 8.80
N TYR A 113 10.50 -9.39 8.64
CA TYR A 113 9.99 -8.66 7.47
C TYR A 113 10.56 -7.24 7.37
N GLN A 114 10.68 -6.52 8.49
CA GLN A 114 11.30 -5.18 8.49
C GLN A 114 12.77 -5.24 8.05
N ILE A 115 13.52 -6.24 8.53
CA ILE A 115 14.91 -6.47 8.12
C ILE A 115 14.97 -6.82 6.63
N TRP A 116 14.09 -7.71 6.14
CA TRP A 116 14.04 -8.09 4.72
C TRP A 116 13.74 -6.91 3.79
N LYS A 117 12.87 -6.00 4.23
CA LYS A 117 12.43 -4.85 3.43
C LYS A 117 13.40 -3.68 3.47
N ASN A 118 13.93 -3.36 4.65
CA ASN A 118 14.69 -2.13 4.90
C ASN A 118 16.19 -2.37 5.16
N GLY A 119 16.61 -3.63 5.29
CA GLY A 119 17.95 -3.99 5.78
C GLY A 119 18.03 -4.01 7.31
N GLU A 120 19.19 -4.42 7.82
CA GLU A 120 19.48 -4.37 9.27
C GLU A 120 19.69 -2.94 9.76
N ASN A 121 19.37 -2.68 11.02
CA ASN A 121 19.72 -1.45 11.72
C ASN A 121 20.10 -1.74 13.17
N GLU A 122 20.48 -0.71 13.94
CA GLU A 122 20.93 -0.87 15.34
C GLU A 122 19.88 -1.55 16.24
N LEU A 123 18.59 -1.34 15.96
CA LEU A 123 17.48 -1.91 16.73
C LEU A 123 17.18 -3.35 16.29
N TRP A 124 17.19 -3.62 14.98
CA TRP A 124 16.74 -4.86 14.34
C TRP A 124 17.90 -5.51 13.58
N THR A 125 18.51 -6.52 14.20
CA THR A 125 19.57 -7.33 13.60
C THR A 125 19.18 -8.81 13.61
N ILE A 126 19.67 -9.57 12.64
CA ILE A 126 19.47 -11.02 12.54
C ILE A 126 19.99 -11.71 13.82
N GLN A 127 21.14 -11.28 14.35
CA GLN A 127 21.71 -11.84 15.58
C GLN A 127 20.78 -11.72 16.80
N LYS A 128 20.01 -10.62 16.91
CA LYS A 128 19.03 -10.44 17.98
C LYS A 128 17.84 -11.38 17.82
N LEU A 129 17.44 -11.68 16.58
CA LEU A 129 16.37 -12.65 16.31
C LEU A 129 16.78 -14.08 16.68
N GLU A 130 18.00 -14.48 16.38
CA GLU A 130 18.54 -15.82 16.69
C GLU A 130 18.58 -16.07 18.20
N LYS A 131 18.98 -15.07 18.99
CA LYS A 131 19.11 -15.19 20.45
C LYS A 131 17.77 -15.05 21.20
N ARG A 132 16.66 -14.75 20.51
CA ARG A 132 15.37 -14.43 21.15
C ARG A 132 14.64 -15.65 21.72
N PHE A 133 14.93 -16.85 21.21
CA PHE A 133 14.26 -18.08 21.58
C PHE A 133 15.20 -19.05 22.30
N ARG A 134 14.64 -19.94 23.11
CA ARG A 134 15.43 -20.95 23.82
C ARG A 134 16.03 -21.92 22.80
N PRO A 135 17.33 -22.27 22.91
CA PRO A 135 17.93 -23.28 22.05
C PRO A 135 17.07 -24.56 22.10
N GLN A 136 16.84 -25.18 20.93
CA GLN A 136 15.99 -26.37 20.74
C GLN A 136 14.47 -26.16 20.76
N SER A 137 13.94 -24.97 21.08
CA SER A 137 12.51 -24.72 20.97
C SER A 137 12.04 -24.77 19.51
N LEU A 138 10.76 -25.05 19.30
CA LEU A 138 10.17 -25.07 17.95
C LEU A 138 10.34 -23.72 17.25
N GLU A 139 10.16 -22.63 17.98
CA GLU A 139 10.35 -21.27 17.51
C GLU A 139 11.79 -20.98 17.14
N ALA A 140 12.76 -21.47 17.92
CA ALA A 140 14.18 -21.29 17.62
C ALA A 140 14.56 -21.98 16.31
N LYS A 141 14.13 -23.24 16.13
CA LYS A 141 14.32 -23.98 14.87
C LYS A 141 13.68 -23.26 13.69
N ALA A 142 12.45 -22.78 13.86
CA ALA A 142 11.77 -22.03 12.79
C ALA A 142 12.49 -20.71 12.48
N MET A 143 12.93 -19.98 13.51
CA MET A 143 13.63 -18.71 13.35
C MET A 143 15.01 -18.86 12.70
N GLU A 144 15.69 -19.99 12.91
CA GLU A 144 16.92 -20.35 12.20
C GLU A 144 16.68 -20.43 10.68
N VAL A 145 15.58 -21.06 10.24
CA VAL A 145 15.21 -21.10 8.82
C VAL A 145 14.91 -19.69 8.30
N VAL A 146 14.19 -18.87 9.07
CA VAL A 146 13.88 -17.49 8.69
C VAL A 146 15.15 -16.66 8.52
N THR A 147 16.03 -16.69 9.51
CA THR A 147 17.28 -15.90 9.52
C THR A 147 18.24 -16.34 8.44
N ASN A 148 18.33 -17.65 8.15
CA ASN A 148 19.07 -18.15 6.99
C ASN A 148 18.47 -17.64 5.67
N THR A 149 17.14 -17.59 5.55
CA THR A 149 16.48 -17.03 4.36
C THR A 149 16.76 -15.53 4.19
N LEU A 150 16.90 -14.78 5.29
CA LEU A 150 17.26 -13.35 5.24
C LEU A 150 18.71 -13.11 4.79
N ARG A 151 19.61 -14.10 5.01
CA ARG A 151 21.03 -14.04 4.61
C ARG A 151 21.25 -14.45 3.16
N GLU A 152 20.34 -15.23 2.57
CA GLU A 152 20.40 -15.57 1.15
C GLU A 152 20.29 -14.28 0.31
N PRO A 153 21.23 -14.00 -0.60
CA PRO A 153 21.12 -12.85 -1.48
C PRO A 153 19.86 -13.02 -2.33
N LYS A 154 19.05 -11.94 -2.43
CA LYS A 154 17.85 -11.92 -3.29
C LYS A 154 18.27 -12.43 -4.67
N GLY A 155 17.86 -13.66 -5.00
CA GLY A 155 18.09 -14.25 -6.31
C GLY A 155 17.57 -13.26 -7.34
N LYS A 156 18.47 -12.78 -8.20
CA LYS A 156 18.14 -11.92 -9.34
C LYS A 156 17.27 -12.67 -10.33
#